data_AF-A0A8H8M5J0-F1
#
_entry.id   AF-A0A8H8M5J0-F1
#
_cell.length_a   1.000
_cell.length_b   1.000
_cell.length_c   1.000
_cell.angle_alpha   90.00
_cell.angle_beta   90.00
_cell.angle_gamma   90.00
#
_symmetry.space_group_name_H-M   'P 1'
#
loop_
_entity.id
_entity.type
_entity.pdbx_description
1 polymer ?
#
loop_
_entity_poly.entity_id
_entity_poly.type
_entity_poly.pdbx_seq_one_letter_code
_entity_poly.pdbx_strand_id
1 'polypeptide(L)'
;MSIVTIRDVTFLNNPAKFTDPYKFKVTFECIAPLKEDLEWRLIFVACPDQEHLDQELDDCMVGPVPRGVNVFEFEAISPDPSKIPKEDVLGVAAVILTGLYKDQEFVRVGYYQNTEYESEELNENPPAEIDVSRLVRELVAKPRVTRFSIKWDAETPSTTTQPAINSSETSFGSAPGAPLAREPDGLGLSAASASVPAAS
;
A
#
# COMPACT_ATOMS: atom_id res chain seq x y z
N MET A 1 -7.55 3.41 17.63
CA MET A 1 -7.28 4.63 16.82
C MET A 1 -6.36 4.21 15.69
N SER A 2 -6.64 4.59 14.44
CA SER A 2 -5.77 4.29 13.30
C SER A 2 -4.55 5.21 13.33
N ILE A 3 -3.35 4.67 13.11
CA ILE A 3 -2.12 5.48 13.10
C ILE A 3 -1.98 6.24 11.77
N VAL A 4 -2.38 5.60 10.67
CA VAL A 4 -2.34 6.17 9.32
C VAL A 4 -3.74 6.57 8.88
N THR A 5 -3.86 7.76 8.29
CA THR A 5 -5.10 8.30 7.72
C THR A 5 -4.85 8.88 6.34
N ILE A 6 -5.58 8.43 5.32
CA ILE A 6 -5.56 9.06 3.98
C ILE A 6 -6.13 10.47 4.09
N ARG A 7 -5.42 11.47 3.55
CA ARG A 7 -5.94 12.84 3.40
C ARG A 7 -6.50 13.07 2.01
N ASP A 8 -5.74 12.71 0.99
CA ASP A 8 -6.08 12.98 -0.40
C ASP A 8 -5.45 11.96 -1.34
N VAL A 9 -6.13 11.64 -2.44
CA VAL A 9 -5.59 10.84 -3.54
C VAL A 9 -5.98 11.54 -4.83
N THR A 10 -4.96 12.05 -5.54
CA THR A 10 -5.11 12.84 -6.77
C THR A 10 -4.57 12.04 -7.95
N PHE A 11 -5.40 11.77 -8.96
CA PHE A 11 -4.95 11.20 -10.23
C PHE A 11 -4.32 12.29 -11.10
N LEU A 12 -3.09 12.04 -11.57
CA LEU A 12 -2.29 12.99 -12.35
C LEU A 12 -2.60 12.89 -13.86
N ASN A 13 -3.13 11.75 -14.31
CA ASN A 13 -3.42 11.48 -15.72
C ASN A 13 -4.89 11.07 -15.92
N ASN A 14 -5.81 11.99 -15.65
CA ASN A 14 -7.24 11.78 -15.82
C ASN A 14 -7.91 12.97 -16.54
N PRO A 15 -8.70 12.75 -17.61
CA PRO A 15 -8.93 11.49 -18.34
C PRO A 15 -7.69 11.01 -19.13
N ALA A 16 -7.62 9.72 -19.45
CA ALA A 16 -6.52 9.11 -20.23
C ALA A 16 -7.02 7.93 -21.07
N LYS A 17 -6.18 7.37 -21.96
CA LYS A 17 -6.58 6.16 -22.70
C LYS A 17 -6.64 4.96 -21.77
N PHE A 18 -7.44 3.96 -22.12
CA PHE A 18 -7.55 2.74 -21.34
C PHE A 18 -6.21 2.02 -21.16
N THR A 19 -5.37 2.05 -22.20
CA THR A 19 -4.05 1.40 -22.21
C THR A 19 -2.96 2.17 -21.47
N ASP A 20 -3.19 3.44 -21.11
CA ASP A 20 -2.21 4.23 -20.37
C ASP A 20 -2.05 3.70 -18.93
N PRO A 21 -0.87 3.86 -18.31
CA PRO A 21 -0.67 3.51 -16.89
C PRO A 21 -1.49 4.43 -15.98
N TYR A 22 -1.86 4.02 -14.77
CA TYR A 22 -2.45 4.92 -13.76
C TYR A 22 -1.35 5.66 -13.04
N LYS A 23 -1.43 6.98 -12.96
CA LYS A 23 -0.51 7.81 -12.18
C LYS A 23 -1.30 8.59 -11.15
N PHE A 24 -1.03 8.36 -9.88
CA PHE A 24 -1.68 9.11 -8.82
C PHE A 24 -0.73 9.42 -7.69
N LYS A 25 -1.10 10.45 -6.95
CA LYS A 25 -0.39 10.93 -5.80
C LYS A 25 -1.25 10.71 -4.57
N VAL A 26 -0.72 9.95 -3.63
CA VAL A 26 -1.37 9.65 -2.35
C VAL A 26 -0.77 10.55 -1.28
N THR A 27 -1.63 11.30 -0.60
CA THR A 27 -1.27 12.09 0.57
C THR A 27 -1.92 11.46 1.79
N PHE A 28 -1.09 11.07 2.76
CA PHE A 28 -1.56 10.45 3.99
C PHE A 28 -0.87 11.06 5.21
N GLU A 29 -1.54 11.01 6.34
CA GLU A 29 -1.04 11.49 7.62
C GLU A 29 -0.76 10.30 8.54
N CYS A 30 0.41 10.33 9.16
CA CYS A 30 0.86 9.33 10.11
C CYS A 30 1.06 9.98 11.48
N ILE A 31 0.32 9.55 12.50
CA ILE A 31 0.37 10.19 13.83
C ILE A 31 1.57 9.74 14.67
N ALA A 32 2.20 8.61 14.32
CA ALA A 32 3.36 8.03 14.98
C ALA A 32 4.24 7.31 13.94
N PRO A 33 5.57 7.27 14.10
CA PRO A 33 6.43 6.56 13.15
C PRO A 33 6.10 5.05 13.14
N LEU A 34 6.08 4.46 11.96
CA LEU A 34 5.87 3.02 11.80
C LEU A 34 7.21 2.28 11.81
N LYS A 35 7.23 1.07 12.38
CA LYS A 35 8.42 0.20 12.35
C LYS A 35 8.62 -0.50 11.01
N GLU A 36 7.51 -0.90 10.38
CA GLU A 36 7.48 -1.60 9.10
C GLU A 36 6.92 -0.67 8.01
N ASP A 37 7.15 -1.06 6.77
CA ASP A 37 6.66 -0.35 5.59
C ASP A 37 5.15 -0.53 5.41
N LEU A 38 4.51 0.44 4.76
CA LEU A 38 3.14 0.33 4.29
C LEU A 38 3.14 -0.31 2.92
N GLU A 39 2.27 -1.28 2.70
CA GLU A 39 2.07 -1.85 1.38
C GLU A 39 0.83 -1.22 0.74
N TRP A 40 0.97 -0.76 -0.50
CA TRP A 40 -0.12 -0.21 -1.29
C TRP A 40 -0.32 -1.08 -2.50
N ARG A 41 -1.57 -1.45 -2.77
CA ARG A 41 -1.94 -2.27 -3.93
C ARG A 41 -3.04 -1.57 -4.70
N LEU A 42 -2.89 -1.50 -6.01
CA LEU A 42 -3.94 -1.01 -6.90
C LEU A 42 -4.62 -2.18 -7.59
N ILE A 43 -5.92 -2.29 -7.40
CA ILE A 43 -6.73 -3.39 -7.90
C ILE A 43 -7.78 -2.83 -8.85
N PHE A 44 -7.86 -3.39 -10.05
CA PHE A 44 -8.92 -3.10 -11.01
C PHE A 44 -10.02 -4.15 -10.88
N VAL A 45 -11.24 -3.70 -10.61
CA VAL A 45 -12.42 -4.56 -10.51
C VAL A 45 -13.09 -4.59 -11.87
N ALA A 46 -12.94 -5.73 -12.55
CA ALA A 46 -13.51 -5.95 -13.88
C ALA A 46 -15.03 -6.12 -13.82
N CYS A 47 -15.54 -6.83 -12.81
CA CYS A 47 -16.96 -7.05 -12.60
C CYS A 47 -17.30 -7.00 -11.12
N PRO A 48 -18.39 -6.33 -10.72
CA PRO A 48 -18.82 -6.31 -9.31
C PRO A 48 -19.24 -7.69 -8.78
N ASP A 49 -19.72 -8.59 -9.65
CA ASP A 49 -20.19 -9.92 -9.27
C ASP A 49 -19.08 -10.99 -9.23
N GLN A 50 -17.89 -10.70 -9.78
CA GLN A 50 -16.83 -11.69 -9.98
C GLN A 50 -15.47 -11.18 -9.49
N GLU A 51 -15.24 -11.22 -8.17
CA GLU A 51 -13.97 -10.82 -7.54
C GLU A 51 -12.74 -11.59 -8.06
N HIS A 52 -12.92 -12.80 -8.59
CA HIS A 52 -11.80 -13.59 -9.14
C HIS A 52 -11.25 -13.05 -10.47
N LEU A 53 -11.99 -12.14 -11.12
CA LEU A 53 -11.55 -11.42 -12.31
C LEU A 53 -10.81 -10.12 -11.96
N ASP A 54 -10.74 -9.76 -10.68
CA ASP A 54 -10.03 -8.58 -10.22
C ASP A 54 -8.54 -8.71 -10.55
N GLN A 55 -8.00 -7.63 -11.10
CA GLN A 55 -6.62 -7.58 -11.55
C GLN A 55 -5.84 -6.68 -10.62
N GLU A 56 -4.88 -7.25 -9.90
CA GLU A 56 -3.85 -6.46 -9.24
C GLU A 56 -2.98 -5.84 -10.32
N LEU A 57 -3.02 -4.50 -10.41
CA LEU A 57 -2.29 -3.75 -11.41
C LEU A 57 -0.83 -3.61 -10.99
N ASP A 58 -0.60 -3.14 -9.76
CA ASP A 58 0.74 -2.93 -9.24
C ASP A 58 0.70 -2.82 -7.71
N ASP A 59 1.85 -3.02 -7.08
CA ASP A 59 2.04 -2.93 -5.64
C ASP A 59 3.33 -2.17 -5.30
N CYS A 60 3.31 -1.40 -4.21
CA CYS A 60 4.53 -0.79 -3.68
C CYS A 60 4.60 -0.80 -2.16
N MET A 61 5.83 -0.85 -1.68
CA MET A 61 6.18 -0.64 -0.28
C MET A 61 6.62 0.81 -0.06
N VAL A 62 5.99 1.48 0.90
CA VAL A 62 6.28 2.84 1.30
C VAL A 62 6.77 2.84 2.73
N GLY A 63 8.08 3.01 2.88
CA GLY A 63 8.71 3.32 4.16
C GLY A 63 10.19 3.62 4.04
N PRO A 64 10.84 4.04 5.13
CA PRO A 64 10.28 4.25 6.47
C PRO A 64 9.29 5.43 6.52
N VAL A 65 8.19 5.29 7.28
CA VAL A 65 7.12 6.30 7.35
C VAL A 65 7.28 7.18 8.61
N PRO A 66 7.76 8.44 8.49
CA PRO A 66 7.86 9.33 9.62
C PRO A 66 6.49 9.85 10.05
N ARG A 67 6.43 10.33 11.30
CA ARG A 67 5.27 11.07 11.81
C ARG A 67 5.08 12.36 11.02
N GLY A 68 3.85 12.64 10.60
CA GLY A 68 3.48 13.85 9.86
C GLY A 68 2.67 13.54 8.61
N VAL A 69 2.57 14.53 7.73
CA VAL A 69 1.93 14.38 6.42
C VAL A 69 3.00 13.91 5.43
N ASN A 70 2.75 12.77 4.81
CA ASN A 70 3.61 12.18 3.79
C ASN A 70 2.87 12.18 2.46
N VAL A 71 3.64 12.27 1.38
CA VAL A 71 3.14 12.21 0.01
C VAL A 71 4.05 11.33 -0.81
N PHE A 72 3.45 10.48 -1.64
CA PHE A 72 4.19 9.70 -2.63
C PHE A 72 3.40 9.63 -3.93
N GLU A 73 4.13 9.46 -5.01
CA GLU A 73 3.57 9.22 -6.34
C GLU A 73 3.70 7.73 -6.63
N PHE A 74 2.66 7.18 -7.23
CA PHE A 74 2.58 5.78 -7.60
C PHE A 74 2.09 5.66 -9.04
N GLU A 75 2.75 4.78 -9.78
CA GLU A 75 2.43 4.45 -11.15
C GLU A 75 2.12 2.96 -11.24
N ALA A 76 0.99 2.62 -11.85
CA ALA A 76 0.56 1.25 -12.06
C ALA A 76 0.25 1.00 -13.53
N ILE A 77 0.41 -0.24 -13.99
CA ILE A 77 0.06 -0.61 -15.36
C ILE A 77 -1.46 -0.56 -15.62
N SER A 78 -1.85 -0.55 -16.88
CA SER A 78 -3.26 -0.72 -17.28
C SER A 78 -3.74 -2.17 -17.09
N PRO A 79 -5.04 -2.38 -16.81
CA PRO A 79 -5.60 -3.73 -16.74
C PRO A 79 -5.53 -4.44 -18.08
N ASP A 80 -5.42 -5.77 -18.06
CA ASP A 80 -5.48 -6.58 -19.27
C ASP A 80 -6.94 -6.67 -19.76
N PRO A 81 -7.25 -6.17 -20.97
CA PRO A 81 -8.61 -6.16 -21.49
C PRO A 81 -9.13 -7.57 -21.82
N SER A 82 -8.24 -8.56 -22.01
CA SER A 82 -8.63 -9.94 -22.35
C SER A 82 -9.22 -10.67 -21.15
N LYS A 83 -8.88 -10.23 -19.93
CA LYS A 83 -9.42 -10.77 -18.67
C LYS A 83 -10.72 -10.09 -18.24
N ILE A 84 -11.12 -9.01 -18.92
CA ILE A 84 -12.35 -8.29 -18.65
C ILE A 84 -13.43 -8.84 -19.58
N PRO A 85 -14.62 -9.21 -19.08
CA PRO A 85 -15.70 -9.64 -19.94
C PRO A 85 -16.16 -8.49 -20.82
N LYS A 86 -16.43 -8.81 -22.09
CA LYS A 86 -16.71 -7.80 -23.13
C LYS A 86 -17.87 -6.87 -22.80
N GLU A 87 -18.83 -7.34 -22.01
CA GLU A 87 -19.97 -6.53 -21.57
C GLU A 87 -19.60 -5.47 -20.52
N ASP A 88 -18.54 -5.67 -19.74
CA ASP A 88 -18.08 -4.77 -18.68
C ASP A 88 -16.86 -3.92 -19.09
N VAL A 89 -16.27 -4.16 -20.27
CA VAL A 89 -15.17 -3.32 -20.78
C VAL A 89 -15.63 -1.87 -21.00
N LEU A 90 -16.88 -1.69 -21.43
CA LEU A 90 -17.50 -0.38 -21.61
C LEU A 90 -18.41 -0.04 -20.43
N GLY A 91 -18.41 1.22 -20.01
CA GLY A 91 -19.21 1.71 -18.90
C GLY A 91 -18.41 1.81 -17.61
N VAL A 92 -19.06 1.51 -16.48
CA VAL A 92 -18.53 1.83 -15.15
C VAL A 92 -17.83 0.62 -14.53
N ALA A 93 -16.52 0.74 -14.36
CA ALA A 93 -15.69 -0.15 -13.57
C ALA A 93 -15.29 0.50 -12.23
N ALA A 94 -14.62 -0.24 -11.36
CA ALA A 94 -14.08 0.30 -10.12
C ALA A 94 -12.56 0.06 -10.02
N VAL A 95 -11.85 1.06 -9.51
CA VAL A 95 -10.42 0.97 -9.19
C VAL A 95 -10.28 1.12 -7.68
N ILE A 96 -9.65 0.16 -7.03
CA ILE A 96 -9.52 0.08 -5.59
C ILE A 96 -8.04 0.22 -5.21
N LEU A 97 -7.72 1.29 -4.50
CA LEU A 97 -6.43 1.43 -3.82
C LEU A 97 -6.56 0.87 -2.40
N THR A 98 -5.80 -0.17 -2.11
CA THR A 98 -5.78 -0.84 -0.81
C THR A 98 -4.48 -0.51 -0.09
N GLY A 99 -4.57 -0.10 1.17
CA GLY A 99 -3.43 0.09 2.06
C GLY A 99 -3.39 -1.01 3.11
N LEU A 100 -2.26 -1.70 3.18
CA LEU A 100 -1.98 -2.78 4.12
C LEU A 100 -0.80 -2.41 5.02
N TYR A 101 -0.84 -2.94 6.24
CA TYR A 101 0.26 -2.85 7.19
C TYR A 101 0.38 -4.18 7.93
N LYS A 102 1.53 -4.86 7.83
CA LYS A 102 1.73 -6.23 8.33
C LYS A 102 0.62 -7.19 7.88
N ASP A 103 0.36 -7.20 6.57
CA ASP A 103 -0.70 -8.02 5.92
C ASP A 103 -2.13 -7.73 6.39
N GLN A 104 -2.35 -6.64 7.15
CA GLN A 104 -3.68 -6.21 7.58
C GLN A 104 -4.12 -4.98 6.79
N GLU A 105 -5.20 -5.12 6.02
CA GLU A 105 -5.85 -4.01 5.32
C GLU A 105 -6.40 -3.00 6.33
N PHE A 106 -5.97 -1.75 6.26
CA PHE A 106 -6.45 -0.66 7.13
C PHE A 106 -7.31 0.36 6.39
N VAL A 107 -7.13 0.48 5.07
CA VAL A 107 -7.90 1.42 4.25
C VAL A 107 -8.11 0.86 2.85
N ARG A 108 -9.27 1.19 2.29
CA ARG A 108 -9.65 0.89 0.92
C ARG A 108 -10.27 2.15 0.32
N VAL A 109 -9.69 2.64 -0.77
CA VAL A 109 -10.15 3.82 -1.49
C VAL A 109 -10.60 3.40 -2.88
N GLY A 110 -11.91 3.32 -3.08
CA GLY A 110 -12.53 2.97 -4.35
C GLY A 110 -12.86 4.20 -5.19
N TYR A 111 -12.50 4.16 -6.46
CA TYR A 111 -12.88 5.13 -7.49
C TYR A 111 -13.73 4.45 -8.55
N TYR A 112 -14.76 5.14 -9.01
CA TYR A 112 -15.47 4.71 -10.21
C TYR A 112 -14.69 5.18 -11.42
N GLN A 113 -14.43 4.26 -12.35
CA GLN A 113 -13.88 4.54 -13.65
C GLN A 113 -14.99 4.38 -14.68
N ASN A 114 -15.27 5.42 -15.45
CA ASN A 114 -16.07 5.30 -16.65
C ASN A 114 -15.16 5.04 -17.85
N THR A 115 -15.48 4.05 -18.67
CA THR A 115 -14.76 3.73 -19.90
C THR A 115 -15.70 3.89 -21.09
N GLU A 116 -15.34 4.77 -22.00
CA GLU A 116 -16.13 5.11 -23.19
C GLU A 116 -15.25 5.26 -24.42
N TYR A 117 -15.86 5.26 -25.61
CA TYR A 117 -15.12 5.53 -26.84
C TYR A 117 -14.76 7.01 -26.94
N GLU A 118 -13.60 7.32 -27.52
CA GLU A 118 -13.17 8.69 -27.79
C GLU A 118 -14.13 9.47 -28.72
N SER A 119 -14.93 8.77 -29.51
CA SER A 119 -15.83 9.34 -30.52
C SER A 119 -17.28 8.98 -30.20
N GLU A 120 -18.14 10.00 -30.20
CA GLU A 120 -19.58 9.86 -29.94
C GLU A 120 -20.26 8.92 -30.96
N GLU A 121 -19.82 8.93 -32.22
CA GLU A 121 -20.35 8.04 -33.26
C GLU A 121 -20.16 6.55 -32.93
N LEU A 122 -19.01 6.20 -32.32
CA LEU A 122 -18.71 4.84 -31.86
C LEU A 122 -19.46 4.50 -30.57
N ASN A 123 -19.86 5.50 -29.80
CA ASN A 123 -20.67 5.32 -28.60
C ASN A 123 -22.15 5.05 -28.99
N GLU A 124 -22.67 5.75 -30.00
CA GLU A 124 -24.01 5.52 -30.56
C GLU A 124 -24.12 4.22 -31.37
N ASN A 125 -23.06 3.86 -32.11
CA ASN A 125 -23.00 2.64 -32.92
C ASN A 125 -21.76 1.81 -32.52
N PRO A 126 -21.79 1.11 -31.37
CA PRO A 126 -20.66 0.33 -30.92
C PRO A 126 -20.33 -0.77 -31.93
N PRO A 127 -19.06 -0.90 -32.35
CA PRO A 127 -18.63 -1.99 -33.22
C PRO A 127 -18.82 -3.35 -32.54
N ALA A 128 -18.97 -4.41 -33.32
CA ALA A 128 -19.15 -5.77 -32.80
C ALA A 128 -17.91 -6.30 -32.03
N GLU A 129 -16.73 -5.76 -32.31
CA GLU A 129 -15.49 -6.01 -31.58
C GLU A 129 -15.03 -4.72 -30.91
N ILE A 130 -14.63 -4.82 -29.64
CA ILE A 130 -14.25 -3.66 -28.83
C ILE A 130 -12.80 -3.29 -29.13
N ASP A 131 -12.60 -2.11 -29.72
CA ASP A 131 -11.28 -1.55 -29.99
C ASP A 131 -10.73 -0.82 -28.76
N VAL A 132 -9.98 -1.54 -27.90
CA VAL A 132 -9.40 -1.03 -26.65
C VAL A 132 -8.52 0.22 -26.87
N SER A 133 -7.87 0.33 -28.02
CA SER A 133 -7.00 1.48 -28.35
C SER A 133 -7.75 2.80 -28.52
N ARG A 134 -9.07 2.76 -28.73
CA ARG A 134 -9.95 3.94 -28.88
C ARG A 134 -10.79 4.21 -27.63
N LEU A 135 -10.52 3.48 -26.54
CA LEU A 135 -11.18 3.66 -25.27
C LEU A 135 -10.48 4.74 -24.46
N VAL A 136 -11.27 5.65 -23.93
CA VAL A 136 -10.87 6.66 -22.96
C VAL A 136 -11.50 6.27 -21.63
N ARG A 137 -10.69 6.33 -20.58
CA ARG A 137 -11.14 6.15 -19.21
C ARG A 137 -11.12 7.47 -18.46
N GLU A 138 -12.16 7.68 -17.67
CA GLU A 138 -12.30 8.81 -16.77
C GLU A 138 -12.60 8.30 -15.36
N LEU A 139 -11.78 8.69 -14.38
CA LEU A 139 -12.01 8.42 -12.98
C LEU A 139 -12.83 9.54 -12.34
N VAL A 140 -13.91 9.14 -11.68
CA VAL A 140 -14.78 10.05 -10.94
C VAL A 140 -14.06 10.55 -9.69
N ALA A 141 -13.93 11.86 -9.56
CA ALA A 141 -13.15 12.50 -8.48
C ALA A 141 -13.67 12.23 -7.06
N LYS A 142 -14.85 11.63 -6.88
CA LYS A 142 -15.45 11.33 -5.57
C LYS A 142 -15.10 9.90 -5.13
N PRO A 143 -14.06 9.70 -4.29
CA PRO A 143 -13.73 8.38 -3.77
C PRO A 143 -14.77 7.86 -2.78
N ARG A 144 -14.83 6.54 -2.69
CA ARG A 144 -15.45 5.82 -1.57
C ARG A 144 -14.34 5.29 -0.67
N VAL A 145 -14.25 5.83 0.54
CA VAL A 145 -13.24 5.44 1.51
C VAL A 145 -13.86 4.52 2.55
N THR A 146 -13.34 3.30 2.64
CA THR A 146 -13.66 2.34 3.70
C THR A 146 -12.42 2.18 4.57
N ARG A 147 -12.61 2.19 5.90
CA ARG A 147 -11.53 2.10 6.87
C ARG A 147 -11.73 0.91 7.78
N PHE A 148 -10.64 0.21 8.08
CA PHE A 148 -10.63 -0.97 8.93
C PHE A 148 -9.75 -0.70 10.15
N SER A 149 -10.16 -1.26 11.28
CA SER A 149 -9.37 -1.16 12.51
C SER A 149 -8.41 -2.33 12.58
N ILE A 150 -7.11 -2.05 12.48
CA ILE A 150 -6.06 -3.06 12.53
C ILE A 150 -5.24 -2.95 13.81
N LYS A 151 -4.47 -4.00 14.09
CA LYS A 151 -3.43 -3.96 15.12
C LYS A 151 -2.18 -3.30 14.54
N TRP A 152 -1.92 -2.09 15.00
CA TRP A 152 -0.70 -1.35 14.71
C TRP A 152 0.49 -1.88 15.55
N ASP A 153 1.62 -1.18 15.53
CA ASP A 153 2.73 -1.36 16.48
C ASP A 153 2.25 -1.19 17.93
N ALA A 154 1.54 -2.19 18.46
CA ALA A 154 1.39 -2.37 19.87
C ALA A 154 2.80 -2.63 20.40
N GLU A 155 3.28 -1.76 21.29
CA GLU A 155 4.06 -2.29 22.39
C GLU A 155 3.15 -3.34 23.03
N THR A 156 3.36 -4.62 22.72
CA THR A 156 3.18 -5.62 23.78
C THR A 156 3.94 -5.03 24.95
N PRO A 157 3.30 -4.70 26.10
CA PRO A 157 4.08 -4.71 27.31
C PRO A 157 4.63 -6.13 27.33
N SER A 158 5.92 -6.26 27.02
CA SER A 158 6.69 -7.40 27.44
C SER A 158 6.32 -7.52 28.90
N THR A 159 5.46 -8.50 29.21
CA THR A 159 5.22 -8.89 30.58
C THR A 159 6.58 -9.40 31.00
N THR A 160 7.38 -8.49 31.54
CA THR A 160 8.53 -8.81 32.35
C THR A 160 7.92 -9.67 33.43
N THR A 161 8.01 -10.98 33.22
CA THR A 161 7.86 -11.95 34.29
C THR A 161 8.96 -11.57 35.25
N GLN A 162 8.61 -10.74 36.24
CA GLN A 162 9.42 -10.52 37.40
C GLN A 162 9.69 -11.92 37.97
N PRO A 163 10.94 -12.38 38.08
CA PRO A 163 11.21 -13.49 38.95
C PRO A 163 10.82 -13.04 40.36
N ALA A 164 9.81 -13.69 40.92
CA ALA A 164 9.45 -13.52 42.32
C ALA A 164 10.70 -13.81 43.17
N ILE A 165 11.23 -12.75 43.78
CA ILE A 165 12.27 -12.81 44.79
C ILE A 165 11.72 -13.56 46.01
N ASN A 166 11.99 -14.86 46.12
CA ASN A 166 11.79 -15.60 47.35
C ASN A 166 13.06 -15.51 48.19
N SER A 167 12.99 -14.70 49.24
CA SER A 167 14.03 -14.54 50.24
C SER A 167 14.23 -15.84 51.02
N SER A 168 15.44 -16.40 50.97
CA SER A 168 15.96 -17.26 52.04
C SER A 168 17.49 -17.29 51.97
N GLU A 169 18.13 -16.78 53.03
CA GLU A 169 19.56 -16.86 53.32
C GLU A 169 20.05 -18.32 53.41
N THR A 170 21.25 -18.61 52.89
CA THR A 170 22.40 -19.04 53.73
C THR A 170 23.71 -19.22 52.91
N SER A 171 24.81 -18.89 53.58
CA SER A 171 26.23 -18.79 53.20
C SER A 171 26.86 -19.99 52.48
N PHE A 172 27.87 -19.74 51.62
CA PHE A 172 29.32 -19.94 51.87
C PHE A 172 30.16 -19.82 50.57
N GLY A 173 31.31 -19.12 50.65
CA GLY A 173 32.57 -19.60 50.02
C GLY A 173 33.13 -18.91 48.75
N SER A 174 34.09 -18.00 48.98
CA SER A 174 35.36 -17.78 48.23
C SER A 174 35.40 -17.12 46.84
N ALA A 175 36.30 -16.13 46.75
CA ALA A 175 36.72 -15.30 45.61
C ALA A 175 37.93 -15.93 44.84
N PRO A 176 38.70 -15.17 44.02
CA PRO A 176 38.38 -14.46 42.77
C PRO A 176 39.27 -14.92 41.58
N GLY A 177 38.97 -14.52 40.34
CA GLY A 177 39.90 -14.67 39.21
C GLY A 177 39.38 -14.13 37.87
N ALA A 178 40.04 -13.10 37.34
CA ALA A 178 39.91 -12.57 35.97
C ALA A 178 41.29 -12.67 35.27
N PRO A 179 41.54 -12.24 34.01
CA PRO A 179 40.66 -11.93 32.86
C PRO A 179 41.21 -12.49 31.50
N LEU A 180 40.66 -11.99 30.38
CA LEU A 180 41.17 -11.96 28.98
C LEU A 180 41.11 -13.25 28.13
N ALA A 181 40.39 -13.20 26.99
CA ALA A 181 40.99 -12.86 25.68
C ALA A 181 40.03 -13.13 24.49
N ARG A 182 40.17 -12.26 23.47
CA ARG A 182 40.26 -12.60 22.03
C ARG A 182 39.00 -12.47 21.14
N GLU A 183 38.96 -11.38 20.38
CA GLU A 183 38.37 -11.25 19.04
C GLU A 183 39.10 -12.18 18.03
N PRO A 184 38.49 -12.60 16.91
CA PRO A 184 38.56 -11.77 15.69
C PRO A 184 37.35 -11.85 14.73
N ASP A 185 37.26 -10.79 13.92
CA ASP A 185 36.81 -10.65 12.52
C ASP A 185 35.69 -11.53 11.94
N GLY A 186 34.64 -10.87 11.44
CA GLY A 186 33.65 -11.43 10.55
C GLY A 186 33.04 -10.37 9.61
N LEU A 187 33.52 -10.37 8.37
CA LEU A 187 33.06 -9.58 7.22
C LEU A 187 31.53 -9.64 7.02
N GLY A 188 30.91 -8.49 6.77
CA GLY A 188 29.50 -8.40 6.37
C GLY A 188 29.28 -7.20 5.45
N LEU A 189 28.77 -7.48 4.26
CA LEU A 189 28.68 -6.59 3.11
C LEU A 189 27.84 -5.32 3.38
N SER A 190 28.33 -4.18 2.90
CA SER A 190 27.58 -2.93 2.84
C SER A 190 26.53 -3.01 1.73
N ALA A 191 25.26 -3.03 2.11
CA ALA A 191 24.14 -2.71 1.24
C ALA A 191 24.01 -1.19 1.14
N ALA A 192 23.88 -0.67 -0.08
CA ALA A 192 23.65 0.73 -0.34
C ALA A 192 22.19 1.09 -0.03
N SER A 193 21.98 1.95 0.97
CA SER A 193 20.70 2.65 1.17
C SER A 193 20.81 4.08 0.64
N ALA A 194 19.90 4.45 -0.26
CA ALA A 194 19.72 5.83 -0.68
C ALA A 194 19.00 6.61 0.44
N SER A 195 19.58 7.73 0.87
CA SER A 195 18.98 8.67 1.82
C SER A 195 18.50 9.92 1.08
N VAL A 196 17.36 10.46 1.51
CA VAL A 196 16.78 11.72 1.03
C VAL A 196 17.13 12.84 2.02
N PRO A 197 17.60 14.03 1.59
CA PRO A 197 18.03 15.09 2.50
C PRO A 197 16.87 15.82 3.16
N ALA A 198 17.04 16.16 4.45
CA ALA A 198 16.17 17.06 5.19
C ALA A 198 16.46 18.53 4.81
N ALA A 199 15.43 19.28 4.44
CA ALA A 199 15.51 20.72 4.21
C ALA A 199 15.51 21.49 5.54
N SER A 200 16.28 22.57 5.59
CA SER A 200 16.29 23.60 6.65
C SER A 200 15.08 24.52 6.59
#